data_AF-A0AAU8FKF0-F1
#
_entry.id   AF-A0AAU8FKF0-F1
#
_cell.length_a   1.000
_cell.length_b   1.000
_cell.length_c   1.000
_cell.angle_alpha   90.00
_cell.angle_beta   90.00
_cell.angle_gamma   90.00
#
_symmetry.space_group_name_H-M   'P 1'
#
loop_
_entity.id
_entity.type
_entity.pdbx_description
1 polymer ?
#
loop_
_entity_poly.entity_id
_entity_poly.type
_entity_poly.pdbx_seq_one_letter_code
_entity_poly.pdbx_strand_id
1 'polypeptide(L)'
;MNLHTTIRYPFFKFIIEEFSGIFYEDDLTSLNRLLILYHNRYSFSVRRNDVIDFINSHQQKISEPDGLHWWFGRVKRDRIRQVKRRTAFILRHNRELIEHLLAREDYGSEKAIYETLTSISNWVQTLSSEAVTDKLLDLEGWRKELEILVQQMPKPETAAKRVARTRTSESFQQQFAYDDDTERLLKFNRLKRVLLAERWIVPIGDTDTYRYCKQSKGGRLYIAALYYVLMEKGYIRMTTDAPQIAASFNSWLIHDFEQSSFVKAFQAEELSQFDGREGNARTKYLTEVRLLLRDL
;
A
#
# COMPACT_ATOMS: atom_id res chain seq x y z
N MET A 1 -6.56 0.28 2.98
CA MET A 1 -5.87 0.64 4.23
C MET A 1 -6.87 0.66 5.38
N ASN A 2 -7.13 -0.47 6.04
CA ASN A 2 -8.02 -0.51 7.22
C ASN A 2 -7.30 0.04 8.46
N LEU A 3 -7.57 1.26 8.93
CA LEU A 3 -7.03 1.71 10.23
C LEU A 3 -7.60 0.91 11.42
N HIS A 4 -8.68 0.14 11.24
CA HIS A 4 -9.30 -0.63 12.33
C HIS A 4 -8.61 -1.97 12.65
N THR A 5 -7.68 -2.48 11.83
CA THR A 5 -6.96 -3.76 12.12
C THR A 5 -5.50 -3.61 12.51
N THR A 6 -4.95 -2.39 12.52
CA THR A 6 -3.63 -2.11 13.11
C THR A 6 -3.75 -0.88 13.99
N ILE A 7 -4.11 -1.11 15.26
CA ILE A 7 -4.22 -0.11 16.33
C ILE A 7 -2.90 0.65 16.58
N ARG A 8 -1.81 0.30 15.89
CA ARG A 8 -0.55 1.06 15.91
C ARG A 8 0.06 1.07 14.52
N TYR A 9 -0.17 2.15 13.78
CA TYR A 9 0.69 2.45 12.65
C TYR A 9 2.11 2.72 13.23
N PRO A 10 3.13 1.89 12.95
CA PRO A 10 4.39 1.95 13.69
C PRO A 10 5.07 3.31 13.53
N PHE A 11 5.52 3.92 14.63
CA PHE A 11 6.14 5.24 14.62
C PHE A 11 7.35 5.33 13.67
N PHE A 12 8.22 4.32 13.67
CA PHE A 12 9.35 4.26 12.75
C PHE A 12 8.92 4.19 11.29
N LYS A 13 7.88 3.42 10.98
CA LYS A 13 7.29 3.37 9.63
C LYS A 13 6.75 4.74 9.23
N PHE A 14 6.07 5.43 10.15
CA PHE A 14 5.54 6.77 9.92
C PHE A 14 6.65 7.77 9.62
N ILE A 15 7.70 7.78 10.42
CA ILE A 15 8.88 8.61 10.18
C ILE A 15 9.46 8.31 8.81
N ILE A 16 9.71 7.04 8.47
CA ILE A 16 10.31 6.68 7.18
C ILE A 16 9.42 7.13 6.02
N GLU A 17 8.10 6.90 6.08
CA GLU A 17 7.16 7.32 5.04
C GLU A 17 7.03 8.85 4.95
N GLU A 18 7.11 9.57 6.06
CA GLU A 18 7.14 11.05 6.11
C GLU A 18 8.43 11.60 5.48
N PHE A 19 9.60 11.12 5.91
CA PHE A 19 10.91 11.56 5.43
C PHE A 19 11.19 11.11 3.99
N SER A 20 10.52 10.06 3.52
CA SER A 20 10.56 9.64 2.12
C SER A 20 9.47 10.31 1.27
N GLY A 21 8.55 11.08 1.85
CA GLY A 21 7.50 11.79 1.13
C GLY A 21 6.42 10.89 0.53
N ILE A 22 6.31 9.63 0.98
CA ILE A 22 5.33 8.65 0.49
C ILE A 22 3.90 9.15 0.73
N PHE A 23 3.66 9.83 1.86
CA PHE A 23 2.34 10.41 2.17
C PHE A 23 1.89 11.56 1.27
N TYR A 24 2.74 11.96 0.32
CA TYR A 24 2.45 13.05 -0.62
C TYR A 24 2.59 12.58 -2.07
N GLU A 25 2.46 11.27 -2.32
CA GLU A 25 2.43 10.71 -3.67
C GLU A 25 1.09 11.01 -4.36
N ASP A 26 -0.02 11.05 -3.62
CA ASP A 26 -1.36 11.34 -4.11
C ASP A 26 -2.34 11.73 -2.97
N ASP A 27 -3.60 12.01 -3.32
CA ASP A 27 -4.65 12.37 -2.38
C ASP A 27 -5.02 11.22 -1.41
N LEU A 28 -4.88 9.95 -1.81
CA LEU A 28 -5.13 8.78 -0.94
C LEU A 28 -4.06 8.64 0.15
N THR A 29 -2.80 8.71 -0.23
CA THR A 29 -1.65 8.65 0.70
C THR A 29 -1.65 9.84 1.66
N SER A 30 -2.10 11.02 1.21
CA SER A 30 -2.30 12.18 2.09
C SER A 30 -3.46 12.01 3.05
N LEU A 31 -4.59 11.49 2.58
CA LEU A 31 -5.74 11.15 3.43
C LEU A 31 -5.35 10.10 4.49
N ASN A 32 -4.59 9.08 4.09
CA ASN A 32 -4.06 8.05 4.98
C ASN A 32 -3.18 8.65 6.08
N ARG A 33 -2.29 9.59 5.74
CA ARG A 33 -1.49 10.34 6.71
C ARG A 33 -2.35 11.09 7.71
N LEU A 34 -3.39 11.78 7.23
CA LEU A 34 -4.33 12.50 8.08
C LEU A 34 -5.02 11.55 9.07
N LEU A 35 -5.49 10.40 8.60
CA LEU A 35 -6.15 9.40 9.44
C LEU A 35 -5.20 8.80 10.50
N ILE A 36 -3.93 8.57 10.17
CA ILE A 36 -2.91 8.10 11.12
C ILE A 36 -2.69 9.16 12.21
N LEU A 37 -2.53 10.42 11.83
CA LEU A 37 -2.33 11.53 12.77
C LEU A 37 -3.56 11.73 13.66
N TYR A 38 -4.76 11.62 13.10
CA TYR A 38 -6.01 11.69 13.86
C TYR A 38 -6.11 10.54 14.86
N HIS A 39 -5.89 9.30 14.42
CA HIS A 39 -5.94 8.12 15.29
C HIS A 39 -4.94 8.21 16.45
N ASN A 40 -3.72 8.69 16.18
CA ASN A 40 -2.72 8.93 17.21
C ASN A 40 -3.21 9.99 18.21
N ARG A 41 -3.70 11.16 17.74
CA ARG A 41 -4.24 12.20 18.63
C ARG A 41 -5.41 11.68 19.46
N TYR A 42 -6.35 10.97 18.85
CA TYR A 42 -7.50 10.37 19.52
C TYR A 42 -7.07 9.38 20.61
N SER A 43 -6.07 8.55 20.34
CA SER A 43 -5.58 7.53 21.28
C SER A 43 -4.83 8.09 22.49
N PHE A 44 -4.19 9.26 22.36
CA PHE A 44 -3.46 9.93 23.43
C PHE A 44 -4.24 11.09 24.09
N SER A 45 -5.42 11.43 23.58
CA SER A 45 -6.27 12.52 24.07
C SER A 45 -7.21 12.03 25.19
N VAL A 46 -7.32 12.81 26.26
CA VAL A 46 -8.36 12.63 27.30
C VAL A 46 -9.74 13.09 26.78
N ARG A 47 -9.77 13.99 25.79
CA ARG A 47 -11.00 14.45 25.12
C ARG A 47 -11.30 13.54 23.93
N ARG A 48 -12.27 12.63 24.10
CA ARG A 48 -12.85 11.88 22.98
C ARG A 48 -13.57 12.88 22.05
N ASN A 49 -13.36 12.78 20.74
CA ASN A 49 -13.99 13.59 19.69
C ASN A 49 -13.51 15.05 19.52
N ASP A 50 -12.21 15.27 19.58
CA ASP A 50 -11.61 16.55 19.18
C ASP A 50 -11.34 16.63 17.64
N VAL A 51 -12.38 16.40 16.84
CA VAL A 51 -12.29 16.42 15.36
C VAL A 51 -12.00 17.83 14.85
N ILE A 52 -12.66 18.84 15.42
CA ILE A 52 -12.57 20.23 14.98
C ILE A 52 -11.17 20.80 15.26
N ASP A 53 -10.63 20.66 16.49
CA ASP A 53 -9.30 21.22 16.76
C ASP A 53 -8.20 20.39 16.06
N PHE A 54 -8.43 19.10 15.80
CA PHE A 54 -7.56 18.32 14.94
C PHE A 54 -7.50 18.89 13.51
N ILE A 55 -8.66 19.10 12.88
CA ILE A 55 -8.74 19.61 11.51
C ILE A 55 -8.13 21.01 11.42
N ASN A 56 -8.45 21.90 12.35
CA ASN A 56 -7.87 23.25 12.41
C ASN A 56 -6.33 23.18 12.51
N SER A 57 -5.80 22.35 13.41
CA SER A 57 -4.35 22.17 13.57
C SER A 57 -3.70 21.55 12.33
N HIS A 58 -4.37 20.59 11.68
CA HIS A 58 -3.87 19.94 10.48
C HIS A 58 -3.83 20.91 9.30
N GLN A 59 -4.89 21.69 9.09
CA GLN A 59 -4.98 22.70 8.04
C GLN A 59 -3.87 23.76 8.17
N GLN A 60 -3.59 24.21 9.39
CA GLN A 60 -2.50 25.17 9.64
C GLN A 60 -1.14 24.56 9.25
N LYS A 61 -0.81 23.37 9.78
CA LYS A 61 0.47 22.70 9.54
C LYS A 61 0.71 22.33 8.09
N ILE A 62 -0.31 21.84 7.39
CA ILE A 62 -0.18 21.45 5.98
C ILE A 62 -0.02 22.66 5.06
N SER A 63 -0.40 23.86 5.52
CA SER A 63 -0.21 25.11 4.78
C SER A 63 1.19 25.72 4.99
N GLU A 64 1.98 25.23 5.95
CA GLU A 64 3.31 25.76 6.23
C GLU A 64 4.33 25.41 5.12
N PRO A 65 5.34 26.28 4.89
CA PRO A 65 6.39 26.04 3.90
C PRO A 65 7.17 24.74 4.13
N ASP A 66 7.55 24.04 3.05
CA ASP A 66 8.25 22.76 3.09
C ASP A 66 9.73 22.89 3.49
N GLY A 67 10.02 23.07 4.77
CA GLY A 67 11.37 22.95 5.31
C GLY A 67 11.88 21.49 5.35
N LEU A 68 10.96 20.53 5.49
CA LEU A 68 11.24 19.11 5.70
C LEU A 68 11.61 18.32 4.44
N HIS A 69 11.60 18.92 3.26
CA HIS A 69 11.72 18.19 1.99
C HIS A 69 12.77 18.79 1.04
N TRP A 70 13.65 19.64 1.59
CA TRP A 70 14.61 20.41 0.79
C TRP A 70 15.58 19.51 0.00
N TRP A 71 15.93 18.32 0.51
CA TRP A 71 16.86 17.38 -0.12
C TRP A 71 16.26 16.60 -1.30
N PHE A 72 14.94 16.68 -1.54
CA PHE A 72 14.35 16.02 -2.70
C PHE A 72 14.61 16.80 -4.00
N GLY A 73 14.70 16.07 -5.11
CA GLY A 73 14.73 16.66 -6.45
C GLY A 73 13.48 17.48 -6.76
N ARG A 74 13.61 18.44 -7.69
CA ARG A 74 12.56 19.41 -8.05
C ARG A 74 11.18 18.77 -8.27
N VAL A 75 11.12 17.73 -9.10
CA VAL A 75 9.87 17.02 -9.44
C VAL A 75 9.13 16.51 -8.20
N LYS A 76 9.85 15.88 -7.27
CA LYS A 76 9.26 15.32 -6.05
C LYS A 76 8.81 16.43 -5.08
N ARG A 77 9.57 17.51 -4.97
CA ARG A 77 9.15 18.69 -4.18
C ARG A 77 7.90 19.34 -4.76
N ASP A 78 7.81 19.45 -6.09
CA ASP A 78 6.64 20.02 -6.76
C ASP A 78 5.41 19.13 -6.55
N ARG A 79 5.57 17.79 -6.60
CA ARG A 79 4.51 16.85 -6.26
C ARG A 79 4.02 17.01 -4.82
N ILE A 80 4.95 17.06 -3.85
CA ILE A 80 4.61 17.25 -2.43
C ILE A 80 3.80 18.53 -2.24
N ARG A 81 4.25 19.65 -2.83
CA ARG A 81 3.55 20.93 -2.78
C ARG A 81 2.15 20.85 -3.38
N GLN A 82 1.99 20.17 -4.52
CA GLN A 82 0.68 20.02 -5.14
C GLN A 82 -0.29 19.26 -4.22
N VAL A 83 0.13 18.12 -3.66
CA VAL A 83 -0.72 17.33 -2.75
C VAL A 83 -1.04 18.09 -1.46
N LYS A 84 -0.07 18.79 -0.88
CA LYS A 84 -0.30 19.66 0.29
C LYS A 84 -1.31 20.77 -0.03
N ARG A 85 -1.19 21.44 -1.18
CA ARG A 85 -2.14 22.47 -1.63
C ARG A 85 -3.54 21.92 -1.83
N ARG A 86 -3.68 20.78 -2.51
CA ARG A 86 -4.98 20.10 -2.70
C ARG A 86 -5.63 19.78 -1.36
N THR A 87 -4.86 19.20 -0.44
CA THR A 87 -5.36 18.87 0.91
C THR A 87 -5.76 20.13 1.68
N ALA A 88 -4.94 21.19 1.67
CA ALA A 88 -5.28 22.47 2.28
C ALA A 88 -6.53 23.09 1.65
N PHE A 89 -6.70 22.96 0.33
CA PHE A 89 -7.85 23.45 -0.41
C PHE A 89 -9.12 22.71 -0.03
N ILE A 90 -9.09 21.37 0.05
CA ILE A 90 -10.21 20.55 0.58
C ILE A 90 -10.59 21.03 1.98
N LEU A 91 -9.61 21.15 2.89
CA LEU A 91 -9.87 21.56 4.28
C LEU A 91 -10.37 23.01 4.42
N ARG A 92 -10.10 23.89 3.43
CA ARG A 92 -10.59 25.27 3.46
C ARG A 92 -11.99 25.42 2.86
N HIS A 93 -12.27 24.69 1.78
CA HIS A 93 -13.46 24.92 0.96
C HIS A 93 -14.53 23.82 1.07
N ASN A 94 -14.16 22.64 1.56
CA ASN A 94 -15.09 21.53 1.76
C ASN A 94 -14.61 20.60 2.89
N ARG A 95 -14.37 21.17 4.08
CA ARG A 95 -13.90 20.43 5.26
C ARG A 95 -14.87 19.35 5.74
N GLU A 96 -16.16 19.54 5.44
CA GLU A 96 -17.24 18.64 5.85
C GLU A 96 -17.00 17.21 5.34
N LEU A 97 -16.36 17.03 4.19
CA LEU A 97 -15.98 15.70 3.68
C LEU A 97 -15.06 14.95 4.65
N ILE A 98 -14.10 15.65 5.26
CA ILE A 98 -13.16 15.07 6.21
C ILE A 98 -13.79 14.94 7.59
N GLU A 99 -14.63 15.89 8.00
CA GLU A 99 -15.40 15.80 9.25
C GLU A 99 -16.34 14.60 9.25
N HIS A 100 -17.09 14.40 8.16
CA HIS A 100 -17.96 13.25 7.98
C HIS A 100 -17.17 11.94 8.02
N LEU A 101 -15.98 11.89 7.39
CA LEU A 101 -15.10 10.72 7.50
C LEU A 101 -14.72 10.47 8.96
N LEU A 102 -14.17 11.46 9.66
CA LEU A 102 -13.64 11.31 11.01
C LEU A 102 -14.71 11.08 12.09
N ALA A 103 -15.96 11.46 11.82
CA ALA A 103 -17.10 11.22 12.71
C ALA A 103 -17.62 9.78 12.67
N ARG A 104 -17.24 8.99 11.65
CA ARG A 104 -17.66 7.59 11.53
C ARG A 104 -16.96 6.70 12.55
N GLU A 105 -17.67 5.68 13.03
CA GLU A 105 -17.05 4.63 13.85
C GLU A 105 -16.00 3.82 13.06
N ASP A 106 -16.22 3.67 11.75
CA ASP A 106 -15.38 2.93 10.83
C ASP A 106 -14.51 3.87 9.97
N TYR A 107 -14.19 5.09 10.42
CA TYR A 107 -13.46 6.10 9.64
C TYR A 107 -12.17 5.59 8.99
N GLY A 108 -11.60 4.51 9.55
CA GLY A 108 -10.43 3.85 9.03
C GLY A 108 -10.66 2.81 7.96
N SER A 109 -11.89 2.44 7.65
CA SER A 109 -12.22 1.33 6.76
C SER A 109 -11.93 1.68 5.31
N GLU A 110 -11.62 0.67 4.49
CA GLU A 110 -11.47 0.86 3.04
C GLU A 110 -12.71 1.44 2.39
N LYS A 111 -13.89 1.08 2.90
CA LYS A 111 -15.18 1.63 2.47
C LYS A 111 -15.26 3.12 2.77
N ALA A 112 -14.99 3.54 4.00
CA ALA A 112 -15.04 4.95 4.40
C ALA A 112 -14.04 5.81 3.61
N ILE A 113 -12.83 5.30 3.40
CA ILE A 113 -11.79 5.97 2.60
C ILE A 113 -12.23 6.09 1.14
N TYR A 114 -12.73 5.00 0.53
CA TYR A 114 -13.21 5.00 -0.85
C TYR A 114 -14.38 5.97 -1.06
N GLU A 115 -15.37 5.95 -0.17
CA GLU A 115 -16.53 6.84 -0.22
C GLU A 115 -16.09 8.30 -0.10
N THR A 116 -15.15 8.60 0.80
CA THR A 116 -14.62 9.96 0.97
C THR A 116 -13.87 10.43 -0.27
N LEU A 117 -12.99 9.60 -0.85
CA LEU A 117 -12.27 9.94 -2.08
C LEU A 117 -13.20 10.11 -3.28
N THR A 118 -14.26 9.30 -3.35
CA THR A 118 -15.31 9.46 -4.37
C THR A 118 -16.04 10.79 -4.20
N SER A 119 -16.41 11.17 -2.98
CA SER A 119 -17.04 12.47 -2.70
C SER A 119 -16.11 13.65 -3.00
N ILE A 120 -14.81 13.54 -2.68
CA ILE A 120 -13.80 14.53 -3.07
C ILE A 120 -13.75 14.64 -4.59
N SER A 121 -13.65 13.52 -5.30
CA SER A 121 -13.61 13.48 -6.76
C SER A 121 -14.84 14.16 -7.37
N ASN A 122 -16.05 13.76 -6.95
CA ASN A 122 -17.29 14.36 -7.41
C ASN A 122 -17.32 15.87 -7.17
N TRP A 123 -16.94 16.32 -5.97
CA TRP A 123 -16.88 17.74 -5.65
C TRP A 123 -15.88 18.49 -6.56
N VAL A 124 -14.67 17.97 -6.75
CA VAL A 124 -13.65 18.58 -7.62
C VAL A 124 -14.10 18.67 -9.07
N GLN A 125 -14.87 17.70 -9.56
CA GLN A 125 -15.47 17.74 -10.90
C GLN A 125 -16.50 18.87 -11.05
N THR A 126 -17.18 19.28 -9.97
CA THR A 126 -18.15 20.39 -10.01
C THR A 126 -17.54 21.79 -9.92
N LEU A 127 -16.26 21.92 -9.54
CA LEU A 127 -15.61 23.23 -9.40
C LEU A 127 -15.51 23.93 -10.76
N SER A 128 -15.72 25.25 -10.84
CA SER A 128 -15.31 25.99 -12.03
C SER A 128 -13.86 26.44 -11.87
N SER A 129 -13.11 26.54 -12.98
CA SER A 129 -11.74 27.09 -12.95
C SER A 129 -11.69 28.52 -12.39
N GLU A 130 -12.79 29.26 -12.53
CA GLU A 130 -12.98 30.62 -11.99
C GLU A 130 -13.24 30.63 -10.48
N ALA A 131 -13.83 29.56 -9.92
CA ALA A 131 -14.08 29.43 -8.48
C ALA A 131 -12.81 29.08 -7.68
N VAL A 132 -11.75 28.60 -8.35
CA VAL A 132 -10.48 28.27 -7.70
C VAL A 132 -9.65 29.56 -7.55
N THR A 133 -9.67 30.12 -6.34
CA THR A 133 -8.87 31.32 -5.99
C THR A 133 -7.36 31.04 -5.97
N ASP A 134 -6.95 29.78 -5.82
CA ASP A 134 -5.55 29.38 -5.84
C ASP A 134 -5.05 29.08 -7.27
N LYS A 135 -4.51 30.11 -7.93
CA LYS A 135 -3.93 30.01 -9.29
C LYS A 135 -2.79 29.00 -9.43
N LEU A 136 -2.27 28.47 -8.32
CA LEU A 136 -1.18 27.49 -8.30
C LEU A 136 -1.69 26.04 -8.25
N LEU A 137 -3.01 25.84 -8.23
CA LEU A 137 -3.65 24.54 -8.21
C LEU A 137 -4.04 24.12 -9.64
N ASP A 138 -3.41 23.07 -10.15
CA ASP A 138 -3.74 22.47 -11.43
C ASP A 138 -5.03 21.64 -11.30
N LEU A 139 -6.18 22.31 -11.52
CA LEU A 139 -7.50 21.71 -11.36
C LEU A 139 -7.75 20.58 -12.37
N GLU A 140 -7.33 20.78 -13.62
CA GLU A 140 -7.53 19.81 -14.69
C GLU A 140 -6.68 18.55 -14.49
N GLY A 141 -5.41 18.72 -14.10
CA GLY A 141 -4.56 17.60 -13.70
C GLY A 141 -5.10 16.87 -12.47
N TRP A 142 -5.58 17.62 -11.47
CA TRP A 142 -6.16 17.04 -10.25
C TRP A 142 -7.39 16.18 -10.52
N ARG A 143 -8.30 16.65 -11.39
CA ARG A 143 -9.49 15.89 -11.81
C ARG A 143 -9.13 14.53 -12.39
N LYS A 144 -8.20 14.52 -13.35
CA LYS A 144 -7.75 13.30 -14.02
C LYS A 144 -7.11 12.34 -13.04
N GLU A 145 -6.27 12.85 -12.14
CA GLU A 145 -5.63 12.02 -11.12
C GLU A 145 -6.64 11.41 -10.15
N LEU A 146 -7.61 12.19 -9.65
CA LEU A 146 -8.65 11.68 -8.75
C LEU A 146 -9.55 10.65 -9.44
N GLU A 147 -9.90 10.87 -10.71
CA GLU A 147 -10.68 9.91 -11.49
C GLU A 147 -9.93 8.59 -11.63
N ILE A 148 -8.66 8.62 -12.04
CA ILE A 148 -7.80 7.43 -12.16
C ILE A 148 -7.69 6.73 -10.81
N LEU A 149 -7.44 7.49 -9.75
CA LEU A 149 -7.27 6.97 -8.40
C LEU A 149 -8.54 6.25 -7.90
N VAL A 150 -9.71 6.87 -8.07
CA VAL A 150 -11.00 6.26 -7.68
C VAL A 150 -11.33 5.03 -8.54
N GLN A 151 -11.00 5.05 -9.84
CA GLN A 151 -11.20 3.90 -10.74
C GLN A 151 -10.30 2.72 -10.36
N GLN A 152 -9.08 2.99 -9.90
CA GLN A 152 -8.11 1.97 -9.49
C GLN A 152 -8.38 1.41 -8.10
N MET A 153 -9.13 2.14 -7.25
CA MET A 153 -9.50 1.63 -5.94
C MET A 153 -10.51 0.46 -6.05
N PRO A 154 -10.31 -0.63 -5.30
CA PRO A 154 -11.29 -1.71 -5.26
C PRO A 154 -12.63 -1.18 -4.75
N LYS A 155 -13.69 -1.27 -5.56
CA LYS A 155 -15.04 -0.87 -5.13
C LYS A 155 -15.49 -1.74 -3.94
N PRO A 156 -16.02 -1.15 -2.85
CA PRO A 156 -16.39 -1.91 -1.65
C PRO A 156 -17.51 -2.95 -1.85
N GLU A 157 -18.23 -2.96 -2.97
CA GLU A 157 -19.42 -3.82 -3.15
C GLU A 157 -19.57 -4.50 -4.51
N THR A 158 -18.52 -4.57 -5.36
CA THR A 158 -18.58 -5.50 -6.50
C THR A 158 -18.26 -6.91 -6.05
N ALA A 159 -19.33 -7.62 -5.67
CA ALA A 159 -19.39 -9.07 -5.63
C ALA A 159 -18.72 -9.67 -6.88
N ALA A 160 -17.79 -10.58 -6.62
CA ALA A 160 -17.41 -11.70 -7.49
C ALA A 160 -17.49 -11.46 -9.01
N LYS A 161 -16.43 -10.91 -9.61
CA LYS A 161 -16.00 -11.54 -10.86
C LYS A 161 -15.48 -12.92 -10.46
N ARG A 162 -16.29 -13.95 -10.72
CA ARG A 162 -15.85 -15.35 -10.73
C ARG A 162 -14.66 -15.43 -11.68
N VAL A 163 -13.45 -15.32 -11.13
CA VAL A 163 -12.27 -15.84 -11.80
C VAL A 163 -12.50 -17.35 -11.86
N ALA A 164 -12.46 -17.90 -13.06
CA ALA A 164 -12.58 -19.34 -13.25
C ALA A 164 -11.56 -20.01 -12.33
N ARG A 165 -12.05 -20.94 -11.49
CA ARG A 165 -11.20 -21.80 -10.66
C ARG A 165 -10.26 -22.57 -11.59
N THR A 166 -9.03 -22.11 -11.74
CA THR A 166 -7.92 -23.05 -11.94
C THR A 166 -7.70 -23.70 -10.57
N ARG A 167 -8.09 -24.96 -10.43
CA ARG A 167 -7.74 -25.80 -9.28
C ARG A 167 -6.21 -25.87 -9.22
N THR A 168 -5.55 -24.93 -8.55
CA THR A 168 -4.09 -24.98 -8.40
C THR A 168 -3.56 -24.41 -7.09
N SER A 169 -4.39 -24.15 -6.06
CA SER A 169 -3.85 -23.78 -4.73
C SER A 169 -2.90 -24.84 -4.13
N GLU A 170 -2.87 -26.04 -4.71
CA GLU A 170 -1.93 -27.12 -4.39
C GLU A 170 -0.46 -26.82 -4.78
N SER A 171 -0.14 -25.87 -5.67
CA SER A 171 1.20 -25.84 -6.28
C SER A 171 2.32 -25.15 -5.47
N PHE A 172 2.05 -24.08 -4.72
CA PHE A 172 3.12 -23.42 -3.91
C PHE A 172 3.36 -24.11 -2.57
N GLN A 173 2.29 -24.56 -1.89
CA GLN A 173 2.42 -25.30 -0.64
C GLN A 173 3.35 -26.51 -0.83
N GLN A 174 3.21 -27.23 -1.94
CA GLN A 174 4.04 -28.41 -2.27
C GLN A 174 5.54 -28.10 -2.44
N GLN A 175 5.94 -26.83 -2.60
CA GLN A 175 7.36 -26.47 -2.69
C GLN A 175 8.07 -26.47 -1.33
N PHE A 176 7.32 -26.46 -0.23
CA PHE A 176 7.91 -26.49 1.11
C PHE A 176 8.58 -27.85 1.40
N ALA A 177 9.82 -27.79 1.85
CA ALA A 177 10.73 -28.94 1.98
C ALA A 177 10.47 -29.79 3.26
N TYR A 178 9.21 -30.13 3.53
CA TYR A 178 8.79 -30.97 4.66
C TYR A 178 8.11 -32.24 4.14
N ASP A 179 8.45 -33.39 4.71
CA ASP A 179 7.89 -34.69 4.31
C ASP A 179 6.47 -34.90 4.84
N ASP A 180 6.11 -34.26 5.96
CA ASP A 180 4.74 -34.24 6.50
C ASP A 180 3.90 -33.11 5.89
N ASP A 181 2.75 -33.47 5.32
CA ASP A 181 1.78 -32.54 4.76
C ASP A 181 1.20 -31.58 5.81
N THR A 182 1.12 -32.01 7.08
CA THR A 182 0.60 -31.19 8.19
C THR A 182 1.58 -30.08 8.54
N GLU A 183 2.86 -30.41 8.73
CA GLU A 183 3.93 -29.42 8.92
C GLU A 183 4.05 -28.46 7.72
N ARG A 184 3.94 -28.99 6.50
CA ARG A 184 3.97 -28.18 5.27
C ARG A 184 2.84 -27.14 5.26
N LEU A 185 1.62 -27.57 5.58
CA LEU A 185 0.45 -26.70 5.67
C LEU A 185 0.59 -25.68 6.80
N LEU A 186 1.08 -26.09 7.97
CA LEU A 186 1.30 -25.18 9.11
C LEU A 186 2.31 -24.08 8.78
N LYS A 187 3.42 -24.43 8.13
CA LYS A 187 4.46 -23.47 7.69
C LYS A 187 3.96 -22.52 6.62
N PHE A 188 3.25 -23.04 5.61
CA PHE A 188 2.62 -22.17 4.61
C PHE A 188 1.57 -21.24 5.22
N ASN A 189 0.74 -21.73 6.15
CA ASN A 189 -0.21 -20.90 6.89
C ASN A 189 0.46 -19.87 7.79
N ARG A 190 1.66 -20.16 8.33
CA ARG A 190 2.45 -19.18 9.07
C ARG A 190 2.99 -18.10 8.14
N LEU A 191 3.49 -18.47 6.96
CA LEU A 191 3.92 -17.52 5.94
C LEU A 191 2.76 -16.59 5.54
N LYS A 192 1.60 -17.15 5.22
CA LYS A 192 0.40 -16.36 4.90
C LYS A 192 0.04 -15.40 6.02
N ARG A 193 0.06 -15.86 7.29
CA ARG A 193 -0.20 -15.00 8.46
C ARG A 193 0.78 -13.83 8.55
N VAL A 194 2.08 -14.07 8.34
CA VAL A 194 3.10 -13.02 8.34
C VAL A 194 2.86 -12.01 7.20
N LEU A 195 2.60 -12.50 5.99
CA LEU A 195 2.34 -11.65 4.83
C LEU A 195 1.06 -10.83 4.97
N LEU A 196 0.03 -11.38 5.62
CA LEU A 196 -1.22 -10.69 5.94
C LEU A 196 -1.00 -9.61 7.01
N ALA A 197 -0.29 -9.94 8.08
CA ALA A 197 0.01 -9.00 9.17
C ALA A 197 0.76 -7.76 8.66
N GLU A 198 1.74 -7.98 7.77
CA GLU A 198 2.54 -6.90 7.17
C GLU A 198 1.92 -6.30 5.89
N ARG A 199 0.69 -6.71 5.52
CA ARG A 199 -0.05 -6.22 4.34
C ARG A 199 0.69 -6.35 3.01
N TRP A 200 1.49 -7.41 2.87
CA TRP A 200 2.02 -7.78 1.57
C TRP A 200 0.94 -8.40 0.70
N ILE A 201 -0.03 -9.06 1.33
CA ILE A 201 -1.16 -9.71 0.68
C ILE A 201 -2.46 -9.36 1.41
N VAL A 202 -3.59 -9.41 0.71
CA VAL A 202 -4.95 -9.31 1.30
C VAL A 202 -5.83 -10.43 0.74
N PRO A 203 -6.72 -11.04 1.56
CA PRO A 203 -7.58 -12.12 1.09
C PRO A 203 -8.59 -11.62 0.06
N ILE A 204 -8.94 -12.46 -0.91
CA ILE A 204 -9.97 -12.17 -1.92
C ILE A 204 -11.18 -13.06 -1.66
N GLY A 205 -12.21 -12.48 -1.02
CA GLY A 205 -13.41 -13.23 -0.62
C GLY A 205 -13.07 -14.38 0.34
N ASP A 206 -13.87 -15.46 0.29
CA ASP A 206 -13.69 -16.65 1.14
C ASP A 206 -12.79 -17.72 0.49
N THR A 207 -11.83 -17.31 -0.35
CA THR A 207 -10.94 -18.24 -1.07
C THR A 207 -9.52 -18.20 -0.49
N ASP A 208 -8.74 -19.27 -0.67
CA ASP A 208 -7.31 -19.30 -0.30
C ASP A 208 -6.43 -18.57 -1.34
N THR A 209 -6.95 -17.46 -1.86
CA THR A 209 -6.32 -16.63 -2.89
C THR A 209 -6.22 -15.20 -2.38
N TYR A 210 -5.08 -14.58 -2.65
CA TYR A 210 -4.74 -13.30 -2.07
C TYR A 210 -4.31 -12.30 -3.14
N ARG A 211 -4.70 -11.04 -3.01
CA ARG A 211 -4.18 -9.96 -3.85
C ARG A 211 -2.86 -9.49 -3.27
N TYR A 212 -1.84 -9.41 -4.12
CA TYR A 212 -0.55 -8.83 -3.75
C TYR A 212 -0.63 -7.31 -3.77
N CYS A 213 -0.21 -6.67 -2.67
CA CYS A 213 -0.41 -5.24 -2.46
C CYS A 213 0.76 -4.36 -2.92
N LYS A 214 1.99 -4.91 -3.03
CA LYS A 214 3.18 -4.13 -3.42
C LYS A 214 3.34 -4.08 -4.93
N GLN A 215 2.46 -3.38 -5.62
CA GLN A 215 2.44 -3.30 -7.09
C GLN A 215 3.31 -2.18 -7.68
N SER A 216 4.03 -1.41 -6.87
CA SER A 216 4.89 -0.31 -7.33
C SER A 216 6.08 -0.79 -8.18
N LYS A 217 6.84 0.15 -8.77
CA LYS A 217 8.04 -0.18 -9.56
C LYS A 217 9.05 -0.98 -8.71
N GLY A 218 9.21 -2.27 -9.05
CA GLY A 218 10.02 -3.23 -8.28
C GLY A 218 9.20 -4.22 -7.44
N GLY A 219 7.86 -4.16 -7.48
CA GLY A 219 6.95 -5.06 -6.77
C GLY A 219 7.22 -6.55 -6.99
N ARG A 220 7.51 -6.95 -8.24
CA ARG A 220 7.92 -8.31 -8.59
C ARG A 220 9.24 -8.75 -7.92
N LEU A 221 10.15 -7.81 -7.64
CA LEU A 221 11.44 -8.10 -7.00
C LEU A 221 11.27 -8.43 -5.53
N TYR A 222 10.23 -7.94 -4.87
CA TYR A 222 9.87 -8.36 -3.52
C TYR A 222 9.38 -9.81 -3.49
N ILE A 223 8.63 -10.27 -4.49
CA ILE A 223 8.23 -11.69 -4.60
C ILE A 223 9.44 -12.56 -4.93
N ALA A 224 10.31 -12.11 -5.85
CA ALA A 224 11.56 -12.82 -6.14
C ALA A 224 12.49 -12.91 -4.91
N ALA A 225 12.60 -11.83 -4.13
CA ALA A 225 13.32 -11.83 -2.86
C ALA A 225 12.67 -12.76 -1.83
N LEU A 226 11.33 -12.83 -1.79
CA LEU A 226 10.59 -13.77 -0.94
C LEU A 226 10.96 -15.22 -1.26
N TYR A 227 10.92 -15.60 -2.54
CA TYR A 227 11.37 -16.91 -3.01
C TYR A 227 12.81 -17.19 -2.60
N TYR A 228 13.70 -16.23 -2.88
CA TYR A 228 15.12 -16.35 -2.59
C TYR A 228 15.39 -16.61 -1.10
N VAL A 229 14.77 -15.84 -0.19
CA VAL A 229 14.99 -16.00 1.26
C VAL A 229 14.35 -17.29 1.79
N LEU A 230 13.20 -17.72 1.26
CA LEU A 230 12.60 -19.01 1.61
C LEU A 230 13.52 -20.17 1.19
N MET A 231 14.17 -20.06 0.03
CA MET A 231 15.15 -21.03 -0.45
C MET A 231 16.45 -20.99 0.39
N GLU A 232 16.99 -19.80 0.67
CA GLU A 232 18.17 -19.59 1.52
C GLU A 232 18.00 -20.20 2.92
N LYS A 233 16.79 -20.10 3.50
CA LYS A 233 16.45 -20.69 4.80
C LYS A 233 16.10 -22.18 4.75
N GLY A 234 16.10 -22.80 3.56
CA GLY A 234 15.74 -24.21 3.37
C GLY A 234 14.26 -24.51 3.58
N TYR A 235 13.38 -23.49 3.59
CA TYR A 235 11.94 -23.72 3.74
C TYR A 235 11.28 -24.26 2.48
N ILE A 236 11.82 -23.94 1.31
CA ILE A 236 11.36 -24.45 0.02
C ILE A 236 12.51 -25.11 -0.75
N ARG A 237 12.20 -26.06 -1.61
CA ARG A 237 13.19 -26.68 -2.50
C ARG A 237 13.62 -25.70 -3.59
N MET A 238 14.92 -25.69 -3.89
CA MET A 238 15.44 -24.93 -5.03
C MET A 238 14.84 -25.48 -6.33
N THR A 239 14.03 -24.67 -6.99
CA THR A 239 13.53 -24.92 -8.35
C THR A 239 14.33 -24.04 -9.31
N THR A 240 14.77 -24.58 -10.44
CA THR A 240 15.56 -23.83 -11.45
C THR A 240 14.71 -23.26 -12.58
N ASP A 241 13.46 -23.70 -12.72
CA ASP A 241 12.56 -23.28 -13.78
C ASP A 241 11.74 -22.03 -13.37
N ALA A 242 12.15 -20.87 -13.89
CA ALA A 242 11.54 -19.57 -13.59
C ALA A 242 10.03 -19.51 -13.91
N PRO A 243 9.55 -20.02 -15.07
CA PRO A 243 8.13 -20.24 -15.32
C PRO A 243 7.38 -21.02 -14.23
N GLN A 244 7.96 -22.10 -13.69
CA GLN A 244 7.32 -22.89 -12.63
C GLN A 244 7.26 -22.13 -11.31
N ILE A 245 8.29 -21.39 -10.96
CA ILE A 245 8.30 -20.52 -9.77
C ILE A 245 7.23 -19.42 -9.91
N ALA A 246 7.15 -18.77 -11.07
CA ALA A 246 6.12 -17.76 -11.31
C ALA A 246 4.72 -18.36 -11.25
N ALA A 247 4.51 -19.53 -11.86
CA ALA A 247 3.24 -20.24 -11.83
C ALA A 247 2.83 -20.65 -10.40
N SER A 248 3.79 -21.02 -9.55
CA SER A 248 3.50 -21.37 -8.17
C SER A 248 3.03 -20.17 -7.36
N PHE A 249 3.65 -19.00 -7.50
CA PHE A 249 3.11 -17.77 -6.90
C PHE A 249 1.74 -17.38 -7.48
N ASN A 250 1.56 -17.48 -8.80
CA ASN A 250 0.27 -17.18 -9.46
C ASN A 250 -0.89 -18.09 -9.02
N SER A 251 -0.59 -19.23 -8.38
CA SER A 251 -1.61 -20.17 -7.92
C SER A 251 -2.40 -19.68 -6.69
N TRP A 252 -1.83 -18.75 -5.94
CA TRP A 252 -2.43 -18.22 -4.71
C TRP A 252 -2.29 -16.70 -4.57
N LEU A 253 -1.49 -16.05 -5.43
CA LEU A 253 -1.34 -14.59 -5.50
C LEU A 253 -1.90 -14.03 -6.82
N ILE A 254 -2.71 -12.99 -6.70
CA ILE A 254 -3.18 -12.17 -7.82
C ILE A 254 -2.39 -10.86 -7.83
N HIS A 255 -1.82 -10.52 -8.99
CA HIS A 255 -1.08 -9.29 -9.23
C HIS A 255 -1.20 -8.84 -10.68
N ASP A 256 -0.94 -7.55 -10.94
CA ASP A 256 -1.07 -6.95 -12.27
C ASP A 256 0.27 -6.87 -13.04
N PHE A 257 1.27 -7.65 -12.62
CA PHE A 257 2.54 -7.74 -13.34
C PHE A 257 2.37 -8.43 -14.68
N GLU A 258 2.98 -7.88 -15.73
CA GLU A 258 3.12 -8.57 -17.00
C GLU A 258 3.84 -9.91 -16.82
N GLN A 259 3.24 -11.01 -17.30
CA GLN A 259 3.71 -12.37 -17.03
C GLN A 259 5.17 -12.60 -17.49
N SER A 260 5.54 -12.07 -18.65
CA SER A 260 6.93 -12.11 -19.17
C SER A 260 7.91 -11.48 -18.19
N SER A 261 7.53 -10.33 -17.63
CA SER A 261 8.32 -9.55 -16.68
C SER A 261 8.39 -10.20 -15.31
N PHE A 262 7.30 -10.84 -14.89
CA PHE A 262 7.23 -11.57 -13.62
C PHE A 262 8.09 -12.84 -13.66
N VAL A 263 7.97 -13.64 -14.72
CA VAL A 263 8.84 -14.81 -14.96
C VAL A 263 10.31 -14.41 -14.99
N LYS A 264 10.64 -13.29 -15.65
CA LYS A 264 12.00 -12.77 -15.70
C LYS A 264 12.61 -12.57 -14.30
N ALA A 265 11.83 -12.13 -13.32
CA ALA A 265 12.34 -11.88 -11.97
C ALA A 265 12.89 -13.13 -11.25
N PHE A 266 12.51 -14.33 -11.70
CA PHE A 266 12.97 -15.62 -11.16
C PHE A 266 14.05 -16.30 -12.00
N GLN A 267 14.52 -15.68 -13.08
CA GLN A 267 15.65 -16.19 -13.86
C GLN A 267 16.93 -16.24 -13.01
N ALA A 268 17.83 -17.18 -13.27
CA ALA A 268 19.03 -17.40 -12.47
C ALA A 268 19.93 -16.14 -12.44
N GLU A 269 20.01 -15.40 -13.55
CA GLU A 269 20.76 -14.14 -13.67
C GLU A 269 20.15 -13.02 -12.83
N GLU A 270 18.86 -13.08 -12.57
CA GLU A 270 18.10 -12.10 -11.79
C GLU A 270 18.12 -12.46 -10.30
N LEU A 271 18.08 -13.75 -9.97
CA LEU A 271 18.21 -14.26 -8.61
C LEU A 271 19.64 -14.13 -8.09
N SER A 272 20.67 -14.39 -8.90
CA SER A 272 22.08 -14.22 -8.49
C SER A 272 22.45 -12.78 -8.14
N GLN A 273 21.68 -11.79 -8.59
CA GLN A 273 21.84 -10.41 -8.15
C GLN A 273 21.45 -10.20 -6.67
N PHE A 274 20.80 -11.16 -6.03
CA PHE A 274 20.55 -11.16 -4.58
C PHE A 274 21.75 -11.65 -3.76
N ASP A 275 22.67 -12.42 -4.34
CA ASP A 275 23.93 -12.83 -3.71
C ASP A 275 24.95 -11.68 -3.58
N GLY A 276 24.71 -10.54 -4.23
CA GLY A 276 25.66 -9.43 -4.35
C GLY A 276 25.87 -8.59 -3.09
N ARG A 277 27.14 -8.23 -2.84
CA ARG A 277 27.68 -7.40 -1.73
C ARG A 277 26.93 -6.07 -1.49
N GLU A 278 27.19 -5.48 -0.32
CA GLU A 278 26.70 -4.15 0.10
C GLU A 278 26.78 -3.11 -1.03
N GLY A 279 25.65 -2.44 -1.32
CA GLY A 279 25.54 -1.42 -2.38
C GLY A 279 24.68 -1.80 -3.58
N ASN A 280 24.18 -3.04 -3.67
CA ASN A 280 23.26 -3.42 -4.74
C ASN A 280 21.85 -2.83 -4.52
N ALA A 281 21.24 -2.28 -5.56
CA ALA A 281 19.85 -1.79 -5.55
C ALA A 281 18.84 -2.87 -5.11
N ARG A 282 19.20 -4.15 -5.20
CA ARG A 282 18.36 -5.28 -4.76
C ARG A 282 18.45 -5.60 -3.27
N THR A 283 19.47 -5.12 -2.55
CA THR A 283 19.67 -5.39 -1.12
C THR A 283 18.48 -4.93 -0.29
N LYS A 284 17.83 -3.82 -0.65
CA LYS A 284 16.63 -3.33 0.05
C LYS A 284 15.48 -4.35 0.07
N TYR A 285 15.28 -5.11 -1.02
CA TYR A 285 14.21 -6.11 -1.10
C TYR A 285 14.52 -7.29 -0.19
N LEU A 286 15.78 -7.74 -0.16
CA LEU A 286 16.23 -8.81 0.75
C LEU A 286 16.14 -8.41 2.21
N THR A 287 16.62 -7.21 2.58
CA THR A 287 16.56 -6.74 3.96
C THR A 287 15.12 -6.74 4.46
N GLU A 288 14.18 -6.25 3.66
CA GLU A 288 12.78 -6.21 4.03
C GLU A 288 12.17 -7.62 4.15
N VAL A 289 12.47 -8.53 3.23
CA VAL A 289 12.01 -9.93 3.31
C VAL A 289 12.64 -10.68 4.48
N ARG A 290 13.93 -10.48 4.78
CA ARG A 290 14.61 -11.14 5.90
C ARG A 290 14.04 -10.69 7.25
N LEU A 291 13.71 -9.40 7.37
CA LEU A 291 13.00 -8.86 8.53
C LEU A 291 11.60 -9.46 8.64
N LEU A 292 10.87 -9.53 7.52
CA LEU A 292 9.53 -10.12 7.44
C LEU A 292 9.53 -11.59 7.87
N LEU A 293 10.50 -12.38 7.41
CA LEU A 293 10.60 -13.81 7.66
C LEU A 293 11.49 -14.16 8.86
N ARG A 294 11.85 -13.20 9.71
CA ARG A 294 12.76 -13.45 10.84
C ARG A 294 12.24 -14.56 11.76
N ASP A 295 10.94 -14.54 12.02
CA ASP A 295 10.28 -15.39 13.02
C ASP A 295 9.42 -16.51 12.38
N LEU A 296 9.72 -16.93 11.14
CA LEU A 296 8.99 -17.98 10.39
C LEU A 296 9.43 -19.42 10.77
#